data_AF-A0A2W6ZJH6-F1
#
_entry.id   AF-A0A2W6ZJH6-F1
#
_cell.length_a   1.000
_cell.length_b   1.000
_cell.length_c   1.000
_cell.angle_alpha   90.00
_cell.angle_beta   90.00
_cell.angle_gamma   90.00
#
_symmetry.space_group_name_H-M   'P 1'
#
loop_
_entity.id
_entity.type
_entity.pdbx_description
1 polymer ?
#
loop_
_entity_poly.entity_id
_entity_poly.type
_entity_poly.pdbx_seq_one_letter_code
_entity_poly.pdbx_strand_id
1 'polypeptide(L)'
;MVVLKPSGVASGEDLIPRLLPTLARLDTEIDHQGKLHLSGLLRIPPQGLVVQLFADVQPQADGPELDVVLMSAEAMTKGAPQTHQALTNLIALLPEHAIGLELTFRSDRDGPLPLRERTPLPARS
;
A
#
# COMPACT_ATOMS: atom_id res chain seq x y z
N MET A 1 -1.08 -3.73 7.45
CA MET A 1 0.15 -3.39 6.70
C MET A 1 0.21 -4.23 5.44
N VAL A 2 0.70 -3.64 4.36
CA VAL A 2 1.06 -4.32 3.11
C VAL A 2 2.49 -3.93 2.71
N VAL A 3 3.17 -4.81 1.97
CA VAL A 3 4.46 -4.49 1.33
C VAL A 3 4.28 -4.54 -0.18
N LEU A 4 4.75 -3.50 -0.86
CA LEU A 4 4.67 -3.34 -2.30
C LEU A 4 6.08 -3.30 -2.89
N LYS A 5 6.34 -4.13 -3.91
CA LYS A 5 7.60 -4.11 -4.66
C LYS A 5 7.39 -3.59 -6.09
N PRO A 6 8.32 -2.82 -6.65
CA PRO A 6 8.23 -2.45 -8.05
C PRO A 6 8.36 -3.69 -8.96
N SER A 7 7.55 -3.79 -10.02
CA SER A 7 7.60 -4.90 -10.98
C SER A 7 8.82 -4.88 -11.91
N GLY A 8 9.66 -3.84 -11.80
CA GLY A 8 10.88 -3.63 -12.57
C GLY A 8 11.88 -2.78 -11.79
N VAL A 9 12.97 -2.35 -12.45
CA VAL A 9 13.96 -1.48 -11.83
C VAL A 9 13.32 -0.13 -11.50
N ALA A 10 13.35 0.25 -10.23
CA ALA A 10 12.87 1.55 -9.75
C ALA A 10 13.81 2.06 -8.66
N SER A 11 13.96 3.38 -8.58
CA SER A 11 14.60 4.01 -7.43
C SER A 11 13.59 4.15 -6.29
N GLY A 12 14.08 4.27 -5.06
CA GLY A 12 13.20 4.44 -3.89
C GLY A 12 12.32 5.69 -4.01
N GLU A 13 12.86 6.78 -4.57
CA GLU A 13 12.13 8.05 -4.78
C GLU A 13 10.95 7.90 -5.77
N ASP A 14 10.91 6.83 -6.56
CA ASP A 14 9.84 6.56 -7.53
C ASP A 14 8.62 5.86 -6.91
N LEU A 15 8.72 5.31 -5.70
CA LEU A 15 7.69 4.42 -5.16
C LEU A 15 6.48 5.19 -4.61
N ILE A 16 6.70 6.23 -3.80
CA ILE A 16 5.61 7.05 -3.26
C ILE A 16 4.76 7.71 -4.37
N PRO A 17 5.35 8.34 -5.41
CA PRO A 17 4.57 8.88 -6.52
C PRO A 17 3.64 7.88 -7.20
N ARG A 18 4.03 6.60 -7.27
CA ARG A 18 3.19 5.52 -7.84
C ARG A 18 2.02 5.13 -6.94
N LEU A 19 2.12 5.35 -5.63
CA LEU A 19 1.04 5.06 -4.68
C LEU A 19 -0.01 6.19 -4.64
N LEU A 20 0.37 7.44 -4.93
CA LEU A 20 -0.51 8.62 -4.82
C LEU A 20 -1.87 8.47 -5.52
N PRO A 21 -1.98 7.92 -6.74
CA PRO A 21 -3.29 7.79 -7.40
C PRO A 21 -4.23 6.85 -6.64
N THR A 22 -3.71 5.79 -6.01
CA THR A 22 -4.49 4.92 -5.14
C THR A 22 -4.99 5.67 -3.89
N LEU A 23 -4.13 6.47 -3.27
CA LEU A 23 -4.51 7.26 -2.08
C LEU A 23 -5.56 8.32 -2.39
N ALA A 24 -5.48 8.95 -3.56
CA ALA A 24 -6.48 9.89 -4.04
C ALA A 24 -7.86 9.23 -4.20
N ARG A 25 -7.92 7.96 -4.63
CA ARG A 25 -9.17 7.19 -4.75
C ARG A 25 -9.76 6.74 -3.42
N LEU A 26 -8.94 6.69 -2.39
CA LEU A 26 -9.36 6.43 -1.01
C LEU A 26 -9.78 7.70 -0.26
N ASP A 27 -9.80 8.85 -0.94
CA ASP A 27 -10.02 10.17 -0.32
C ASP A 27 -9.06 10.42 0.87
N THR A 28 -7.80 10.00 0.73
CA THR A 28 -6.78 10.17 1.77
C THR A 28 -6.38 11.64 1.86
N GLU A 29 -6.50 12.23 3.05
CA GLU A 29 -5.96 13.54 3.40
C GLU A 29 -4.45 13.40 3.65
N ILE A 30 -3.60 13.90 2.76
CA ILE A 30 -2.14 13.82 2.92
C ILE A 30 -1.68 14.92 3.89
N ASP A 31 -1.07 14.51 5.00
CA ASP A 31 -0.49 15.40 6.01
C ASP A 31 0.96 15.77 5.66
N HIS A 32 1.74 14.78 5.21
CA HIS A 32 3.14 14.96 4.83
C HIS A 32 3.49 14.08 3.64
N GLN A 33 4.21 14.63 2.68
CA GLN A 33 4.76 13.89 1.53
C GLN A 33 6.23 14.27 1.32
N GLY A 34 7.11 13.38 1.77
CA GLY A 34 8.52 13.36 1.43
C GLY A 34 8.83 12.43 0.26
N LYS A 35 10.12 12.29 -0.04
CA LYS A 35 10.59 11.39 -1.10
C LYS A 35 10.55 9.91 -0.71
N LEU A 36 10.78 9.62 0.56
CA LEU A 36 10.90 8.25 1.10
C LEU A 36 9.86 7.96 2.20
N HIS A 37 9.10 8.97 2.61
CA HIS A 37 8.09 8.87 3.65
C HIS A 37 6.84 9.67 3.25
N LEU A 38 5.66 9.11 3.49
CA LEU A 38 4.37 9.78 3.35
C LEU A 38 3.49 9.43 4.55
N SER A 39 2.75 10.43 5.06
CA SER A 39 1.71 10.22 6.07
C SER A 39 0.41 10.90 5.66
N GLY A 40 -0.71 10.32 6.05
CA GLY A 40 -2.03 10.89 5.83
C GLY A 40 -3.12 10.22 6.65
N LEU A 41 -4.35 10.68 6.45
CA LEU A 41 -5.53 10.26 7.19
C LEU A 41 -6.63 9.82 6.24
N LEU A 42 -7.33 8.76 6.60
CA LEU A 42 -8.60 8.35 5.99
C LEU A 42 -9.70 8.49 7.03
N ARG A 43 -10.80 9.13 6.64
CA ARG A 43 -12.00 9.22 7.47
C ARG A 43 -13.00 8.17 7.02
N ILE A 44 -13.36 7.26 7.90
CA ILE A 44 -14.28 6.16 7.60
C ILE A 44 -15.70 6.57 8.04
N PRO A 45 -16.63 6.82 7.09
CA PRO A 45 -18.02 7.07 7.41
C PRO A 45 -18.78 5.77 7.71
N PRO A 46 -19.95 5.85 8.40
CA PRO A 46 -20.50 7.04 9.05
C PRO A 46 -19.93 7.29 10.46
N GLN A 47 -19.17 6.36 11.04
CA GLN A 47 -18.76 6.43 12.45
C GLN A 47 -17.68 7.50 12.71
N GLY A 48 -17.05 8.04 11.66
CA GLY A 48 -16.03 9.07 11.78
C GLY A 48 -14.69 8.55 12.29
N LEU A 49 -14.45 7.23 12.22
CA LEU A 49 -13.17 6.64 12.60
C LEU A 49 -12.07 7.23 11.70
N VAL A 50 -11.00 7.71 12.33
CA VAL A 50 -9.80 8.17 11.62
C VAL A 50 -8.81 7.01 11.57
N VAL A 51 -8.41 6.64 10.36
CA VAL A 51 -7.34 5.69 10.08
C VAL A 51 -6.13 6.48 9.62
N GLN A 52 -5.03 6.38 10.34
CA GLN A 52 -3.74 6.92 9.94
C GLN A 52 -3.10 5.99 8.91
N LEU A 53 -2.52 6.58 7.87
CA LEU A 53 -1.76 5.92 6.83
C LEU A 53 -0.33 6.41 6.87
N PHE A 54 0.61 5.46 6.85
CA PHE A 54 2.03 5.72 6.67
C PHE A 54 2.53 4.89 5.49
N ALA A 55 3.35 5.48 4.63
CA ALA A 55 4.03 4.78 3.56
C ALA A 55 5.52 5.11 3.61
N ASP A 56 6.35 4.08 3.75
CA ASP A 56 7.79 4.19 3.97
C ASP A 56 8.56 3.37 2.94
N VAL A 57 9.53 4.01 2.29
CA VAL A 57 10.44 3.33 1.37
C VAL A 57 11.53 2.64 2.17
N GLN A 58 11.58 1.31 2.08
CA GLN A 58 12.58 0.49 2.74
C GLN A 58 13.67 0.06 1.73
N PRO A 59 14.96 0.29 2.04
CA PRO A 59 16.04 -0.24 1.23
C PRO A 59 16.18 -1.76 1.46
N GLN A 60 16.09 -2.56 0.40
CA GLN A 60 16.42 -3.99 0.45
C GLN A 60 17.55 -4.34 -0.51
N ALA A 61 18.15 -5.51 -0.30
CA ALA A 61 19.25 -6.01 -1.12
C ALA A 61 18.83 -6.29 -2.58
N ASP A 62 17.56 -6.60 -2.83
CA ASP A 62 17.00 -6.91 -4.15
C ASP A 62 16.29 -5.72 -4.81
N GLY A 63 16.36 -4.54 -4.20
CA GLY A 63 15.71 -3.30 -4.66
C GLY A 63 14.88 -2.65 -3.56
N PRO A 64 14.42 -1.40 -3.74
CA PRO A 64 13.58 -0.75 -2.73
C PRO A 64 12.18 -1.37 -2.71
N GLU A 65 11.56 -1.39 -1.53
CA GLU A 65 10.15 -1.74 -1.35
C GLU A 65 9.41 -0.61 -0.61
N LEU A 66 8.09 -0.64 -0.68
CA LEU A 66 7.21 0.34 -0.04
C LEU A 66 6.33 -0.38 0.98
N ASP A 67 6.57 -0.08 2.25
CA ASP A 67 5.75 -0.53 3.36
C ASP A 67 4.60 0.45 3.55
N VAL A 68 3.36 -0.04 3.52
CA VAL A 68 2.17 0.78 3.79
C VAL A 68 1.46 0.25 5.02
N VAL A 69 1.38 1.09 6.05
CA VAL A 69 0.79 0.78 7.35
C VAL A 69 -0.49 1.59 7.53
N LEU A 70 -1.54 0.92 7.99
CA LEU A 70 -2.79 1.55 8.42
C LEU A 70 -2.95 1.32 9.92
N MET A 71 -3.21 2.39 10.67
CA MET A 71 -3.39 2.37 12.12
C MET A 71 -4.65 3.13 12.50
N SER A 72 -5.36 2.69 13.53
CA SER A 72 -6.50 3.43 14.06
C SER A 72 -6.63 3.19 15.57
N ALA A 73 -7.51 3.96 16.22
CA ALA A 73 -7.89 3.76 17.61
C ALA A 73 -9.02 2.72 17.78
N GLU A 74 -9.37 1.97 16.74
CA GLU A 74 -10.44 0.97 16.78
C GLU A 74 -10.06 -0.19 17.71
N ALA A 75 -10.99 -0.55 18.61
CA ALA A 75 -10.74 -1.62 19.58
C ALA A 75 -10.52 -2.97 18.89
N MET A 76 -9.48 -3.69 19.34
CA MET A 76 -9.08 -4.99 18.81
C MET A 76 -10.02 -6.15 19.18
N THR A 77 -11.03 -5.91 20.03
CA THR A 77 -11.96 -6.94 20.53
C THR A 77 -12.69 -7.71 19.42
N LYS A 78 -12.80 -7.12 18.23
CA LYS A 78 -13.36 -7.76 17.02
C LYS A 78 -12.39 -7.71 15.81
N GLY A 79 -11.08 -7.56 16.06
CA GLY A 79 -10.07 -7.49 15.01
C GLY A 79 -10.10 -6.23 14.16
N ALA A 80 -10.57 -5.10 14.70
CA ALA A 80 -10.69 -3.80 14.01
C ALA A 80 -11.30 -3.87 12.58
N PRO A 81 -12.59 -4.20 12.47
CA PRO A 81 -13.24 -4.42 11.18
C PRO A 81 -13.18 -3.21 10.24
N GLN A 82 -13.24 -1.97 10.74
CA GLN A 82 -13.16 -0.79 9.88
C GLN A 82 -11.73 -0.57 9.36
N THR A 83 -10.73 -0.79 10.21
CA THR A 83 -9.32 -0.72 9.79
C THR A 83 -8.99 -1.81 8.76
N HIS A 84 -9.53 -3.01 8.96
CA HIS A 84 -9.43 -4.11 8.00
C HIS A 84 -10.15 -3.79 6.67
N GLN A 85 -11.32 -3.17 6.72
CA GLN A 85 -12.01 -2.72 5.51
C GLN A 85 -11.21 -1.66 4.75
N ALA A 86 -10.60 -0.70 5.45
CA ALA A 86 -9.72 0.30 4.84
C ALA A 86 -8.52 -0.36 4.14
N LEU A 87 -7.89 -1.36 4.78
CA LEU A 87 -6.82 -2.16 4.17
C LEU A 87 -7.30 -2.91 2.92
N THR A 88 -8.49 -3.51 2.99
CA THR A 88 -9.08 -4.24 1.85
C THR A 88 -9.34 -3.30 0.67
N ASN A 89 -9.86 -2.10 0.92
CA ASN A 89 -10.12 -1.09 -0.11
C ASN A 89 -8.83 -0.61 -0.76
N LEU A 90 -7.79 -0.35 0.06
CA LEU A 90 -6.46 0.00 -0.44
C LEU A 90 -5.96 -1.07 -1.42
N ILE A 91 -5.98 -2.34 -1.01
CA ILE A 91 -5.51 -3.46 -1.81
C ILE A 91 -6.29 -3.60 -3.12
N ALA A 92 -7.62 -3.42 -3.08
CA ALA A 92 -8.48 -3.52 -4.26
C ALA A 92 -8.16 -2.47 -5.33
N LEU A 93 -7.67 -1.29 -4.93
CA LEU A 93 -7.34 -0.18 -5.81
C LEU A 93 -5.91 -0.24 -6.39
N LEU A 94 -5.02 -1.03 -5.79
CA LEU A 94 -3.62 -1.12 -6.25
C LEU A 94 -3.48 -1.54 -7.72
N PRO A 95 -4.18 -2.57 -8.24
CA PRO A 95 -3.98 -3.02 -9.61
C PRO A 95 -4.32 -1.96 -10.67
N GLU A 96 -5.27 -1.08 -10.36
CA GLU A 96 -5.76 -0.06 -11.30
C GLU A 96 -5.01 1.27 -11.18
N HIS A 97 -4.53 1.61 -9.97
CA HIS A 97 -4.04 2.95 -9.67
C HIS A 97 -2.57 3.01 -9.24
N ALA A 98 -1.98 1.89 -8.84
CA ALA A 98 -0.56 1.77 -8.49
C ALA A 98 0.17 0.85 -9.50
N ILE A 99 -0.01 1.12 -10.78
CA ILE A 99 0.54 0.29 -11.86
C ILE A 99 2.06 0.13 -11.69
N GLY A 100 2.51 -1.12 -11.70
CA GLY A 100 3.90 -1.48 -11.51
C GLY A 100 4.37 -1.55 -10.06
N LEU A 101 3.46 -1.45 -9.08
CA LEU A 101 3.67 -1.90 -7.71
C LEU A 101 2.93 -3.23 -7.49
N GLU A 102 3.68 -4.26 -7.12
CA GLU A 102 3.17 -5.60 -6.84
C GLU A 102 3.04 -5.82 -5.35
N LEU A 103 1.88 -6.32 -4.92
CA LEU A 103 1.62 -6.67 -3.53
C LEU A 103 2.30 -8.01 -3.19
N THR A 104 3.31 -7.97 -2.31
CA THR A 104 4.11 -9.14 -1.93
C THR A 104 3.82 -9.64 -0.52
N PHE A 105 3.28 -8.79 0.36
CA PHE A 105 2.95 -9.16 1.73
C PHE A 105 1.68 -8.45 2.20
N ARG A 106 0.93 -9.14 3.07
CA ARG A 106 -0.28 -8.66 3.72
C ARG A 106 -0.26 -9.08 5.19
N SER A 107 -0.45 -8.16 6.12
CA SER A 107 -0.46 -8.49 7.55
C SER A 107 -1.77 -9.10 8.05
N ASP A 108 -2.86 -8.97 7.28
CA ASP A 108 -4.17 -9.55 7.60
C ASP A 108 -4.32 -11.00 7.09
N ARG A 109 -3.30 -11.51 6.41
CA ARG A 109 -3.08 -12.94 6.15
C ARG A 109 -1.79 -13.34 6.84
N ASP A 110 -1.71 -14.57 7.34
CA ASP A 110 -0.53 -15.11 8.01
C ASP A 110 0.65 -15.31 7.02
N GLY A 111 1.20 -14.24 6.45
CA GLY A 111 2.51 -14.26 5.79
C GLY A 111 2.58 -13.76 4.34
N PRO A 112 3.75 -13.97 3.69
CA PRO A 112 4.02 -13.52 2.33
C PRO A 112 3.01 -14.10 1.33
N LEU A 113 2.63 -13.28 0.34
CA LEU A 113 1.83 -13.76 -0.79
C LEU A 113 2.74 -14.49 -1.79
N PRO A 114 2.23 -15.50 -2.51
CA PRO A 114 2.99 -16.12 -3.59
C PRO A 114 3.39 -15.04 -4.59
N LEU A 115 4.68 -14.97 -4.94
CA LEU A 115 5.13 -14.13 -6.05
C LEU A 115 4.29 -14.49 -7.27
N ARG A 116 3.60 -13.51 -7.87
CA ARG A 116 3.01 -13.73 -9.18
C ARG A 116 4.18 -14.00 -10.13
N GLU A 117 4.19 -15.19 -10.74
CA GLU A 117 5.13 -15.49 -11.81
C GLU A 117 4.99 -14.39 -12.86
N ARG A 118 6.10 -13.66 -13.10
CA ARG A 118 6.17 -12.65 -14.16
C ARG A 118 5.79 -13.37 -15.45
N THR A 119 4.61 -13.08 -16.00
CA THR A 119 4.27 -13.57 -17.34
C THR A 119 5.35 -13.03 -18.27
N PRO A 120 6.15 -13.88 -18.94
CA PRO A 120 7.16 -13.39 -19.85
C PRO A 120 6.47 -12.57 -20.93
N LEU A 121 6.92 -11.34 -21.15
CA LEU A 121 6.52 -10.58 -22.33
C LEU A 121 6.80 -11.45 -23.56
N PRO A 122 5.84 -11.62 -24.49
CA PRO A 122 6.08 -12.42 -25.68
C PRO A 122 7.27 -11.84 -26.43
N ALA A 123 8.27 -12.69 -26.67
CA ALA A 123 9.41 -12.34 -27.51
C ALA A 123 8.86 -11.91 -28.87
N ARG A 124 9.13 -10.66 -29.27
CA ARG A 124 8.79 -10.18 -30.60
C ARG A 124 9.64 -10.96 -31.61
N SER A 125 8.97 -11.74 -32.45
CA SER A 125 9.53 -12.41 -33.62
C SER A 125 9.88 -11.42 -34.72
#